data_AF-U9UNE7-F1
#
_entry.id   AF-U9UNE7-F1
#
_cell.length_a   1.000
_cell.length_b   1.000
_cell.length_c   1.000
_cell.angle_alpha   90.00
_cell.angle_beta   90.00
_cell.angle_gamma   90.00
#
_symmetry.space_group_name_H-M   'P 1'
#
loop_
_entity.id
_entity.type
_entity.pdbx_description
1 polymer ?
#
loop_
_entity_poly.entity_id
_entity_poly.type
_entity_poly.pdbx_seq_one_letter_code
_entity_poly.pdbx_strand_id
1 'polypeptide(L)'
;MELLLQKSGNYLENFGIVLNIHGLICPLYEQFLVLITNYCKNIKFFDFRGPESLSTYQLLYLVESIQQNLNYLSIDVWYDNTGSSSSTILLHLGSYLPFKLEYLCFDLHYIKASEFEEFLRQSQHTFIKKLLINSNEGQDILPSIKEYIMKRKRVKYLAISDSSREYTFGSYSHNVKELFSLNYEVDEFRKLINRDILLYTFLFNTDY
;
A
#
# COMPACT_ATOMS: atom_id res chain seq x y z
N MET A 1 2.01 -15.15 -26.20
CA MET A 1 1.74 -14.06 -25.24
C MET A 1 2.59 -12.83 -25.54
N GLU A 2 3.91 -12.97 -25.72
CA GLU A 2 4.81 -11.85 -26.06
C GLU A 2 4.37 -11.00 -27.27
N LEU A 3 4.10 -11.62 -28.43
CA LEU A 3 3.61 -10.91 -29.63
C LEU A 3 2.33 -10.10 -29.40
N LEU A 4 1.48 -10.54 -28.48
CA LEU A 4 0.27 -9.81 -28.11
C LEU A 4 0.67 -8.54 -27.36
N LEU A 5 1.47 -8.67 -26.29
CA LEU A 5 1.93 -7.53 -25.48
C LEU A 5 2.79 -6.55 -26.30
N GLN A 6 3.59 -7.00 -27.25
CA GLN A 6 4.31 -6.12 -28.18
C GLN A 6 3.36 -5.24 -29.01
N LYS A 7 2.23 -5.81 -29.45
CA LYS A 7 1.26 -5.09 -30.31
C LYS A 7 0.26 -4.26 -29.51
N SER A 8 -0.09 -4.72 -28.31
CA SER A 8 -1.21 -4.17 -27.54
C SER A 8 -0.84 -3.61 -26.17
N GLY A 9 0.39 -3.80 -25.69
CA GLY A 9 0.81 -3.44 -24.33
C GLY A 9 0.68 -1.95 -24.03
N ASN A 10 0.87 -1.10 -25.03
CA ASN A 10 0.66 0.36 -24.91
C ASN A 10 -0.81 0.75 -24.65
N TYR A 11 -1.78 -0.12 -24.91
CA TYR A 11 -3.19 0.14 -24.61
C TYR A 11 -3.60 -0.35 -23.21
N LEU A 12 -2.72 -1.06 -22.49
CA LEU A 12 -3.01 -1.58 -21.17
C LEU A 12 -2.84 -0.48 -20.12
N GLU A 13 -3.97 0.03 -19.62
CA GLU A 13 -3.98 1.08 -18.58
C GLU A 13 -4.26 0.54 -17.17
N ASN A 14 -4.86 -0.64 -17.04
CA ASN A 14 -5.21 -1.25 -15.76
C ASN A 14 -4.65 -2.66 -15.72
N PHE A 15 -3.88 -2.98 -14.67
CA PHE A 15 -3.25 -4.28 -14.54
C PHE A 15 -3.29 -4.75 -13.09
N GLY A 16 -3.55 -6.04 -12.90
CA GLY A 16 -3.71 -6.66 -11.59
C GLY A 16 -2.98 -7.99 -11.52
N ILE A 17 -2.34 -8.26 -10.40
CA ILE A 17 -1.68 -9.52 -10.07
C ILE A 17 -2.36 -10.10 -8.84
N VAL A 18 -2.82 -11.35 -8.92
CA VAL A 18 -3.28 -12.12 -7.77
C VAL A 18 -2.52 -13.43 -7.74
N LEU A 19 -1.69 -13.61 -6.72
CA LEU A 19 -0.92 -14.84 -6.48
C LEU A 19 -1.66 -15.74 -5.50
N ASN A 20 -1.54 -17.05 -5.68
CA ASN A 20 -2.15 -18.03 -4.78
C ASN A 20 -1.28 -18.23 -3.51
N ILE A 21 -1.92 -18.61 -2.39
CA ILE A 21 -1.35 -18.87 -1.06
C ILE A 21 -0.18 -19.87 -1.04
N HIS A 22 -0.04 -20.72 -2.06
CA HIS A 22 1.08 -21.66 -2.15
C HIS A 22 2.38 -21.05 -2.70
N GLY A 23 2.42 -19.76 -3.05
CA GLY A 23 3.65 -18.98 -3.27
C GLY A 23 4.59 -19.46 -4.37
N LEU A 24 4.32 -20.59 -5.03
CA LEU A 24 5.05 -21.08 -6.18
C LEU A 24 4.70 -20.19 -7.36
N ILE A 25 5.48 -19.13 -7.51
CA ILE A 25 5.64 -18.43 -8.76
C ILE A 25 6.19 -19.47 -9.74
N CYS A 26 5.33 -20.06 -10.57
CA CYS A 26 5.81 -20.87 -11.67
C CYS A 26 6.74 -19.98 -12.52
N PRO A 27 7.84 -20.49 -13.10
CA PRO A 27 8.74 -19.71 -13.96
C PRO A 27 8.02 -18.94 -15.08
N LEU A 28 6.86 -19.45 -15.51
CA LEU A 28 5.96 -18.78 -16.46
C LEU A 28 5.47 -17.41 -15.98
N TYR A 29 5.25 -17.25 -14.68
CA TYR A 29 4.76 -16.01 -14.07
C TYR A 29 5.86 -14.94 -14.03
N GLU A 30 7.09 -15.31 -13.68
CA GLU A 30 8.24 -14.41 -13.75
C GLU A 30 8.46 -13.91 -15.17
N GLN A 31 8.42 -14.83 -16.14
CA GLN A 31 8.51 -14.46 -17.56
C GLN A 31 7.38 -13.52 -17.97
N PHE A 32 6.15 -13.76 -17.49
CA PHE A 32 5.03 -12.88 -17.78
C PHE A 32 5.24 -11.47 -17.21
N LEU A 33 5.72 -11.34 -15.96
CA LEU A 33 6.00 -10.03 -15.36
C LEU A 33 7.13 -9.28 -16.09
N VAL A 34 8.15 -9.99 -16.57
CA VAL A 34 9.19 -9.41 -17.43
C VAL A 34 8.57 -8.86 -18.72
N LEU A 35 7.68 -9.62 -19.38
CA LEU A 35 7.01 -9.17 -20.60
C LEU A 35 6.10 -7.96 -20.35
N ILE A 36 5.32 -7.97 -19.25
CA ILE A 36 4.47 -6.83 -18.87
C ILE A 36 5.35 -5.60 -18.63
N THR A 37 6.42 -5.74 -17.85
CA THR A 37 7.35 -4.66 -17.56
C THR A 37 7.97 -4.10 -18.84
N ASN A 38 8.31 -4.95 -19.80
CA ASN A 38 8.94 -4.51 -21.05
C ASN A 38 7.97 -3.79 -21.99
N TYR A 39 6.72 -4.26 -22.10
CA TYR A 39 5.82 -3.82 -23.17
C TYR A 39 4.63 -2.95 -22.70
N CYS A 40 4.31 -2.90 -21.41
CA CYS A 40 3.11 -2.24 -20.89
C CYS A 40 3.46 -0.97 -20.09
N LYS A 41 3.92 0.08 -20.78
CA LYS A 41 4.39 1.31 -20.12
C LYS A 41 3.29 2.27 -19.68
N ASN A 42 2.07 2.10 -20.18
CA ASN A 42 0.96 3.04 -19.98
C ASN A 42 -0.01 2.63 -18.84
N ILE A 43 0.42 1.71 -17.97
CA ILE A 43 -0.37 1.29 -16.82
C ILE A 43 -0.54 2.48 -15.87
N LYS A 44 -1.81 2.83 -15.60
CA LYS A 44 -2.25 3.89 -14.69
C LYS A 44 -2.75 3.32 -13.36
N PHE A 45 -3.33 2.12 -13.39
CA PHE A 45 -3.81 1.41 -12.23
C PHE A 45 -3.09 0.09 -12.09
N PHE A 46 -2.43 -0.12 -10.96
CA PHE A 46 -1.77 -1.36 -10.64
C PHE A 46 -2.25 -1.90 -9.28
N ASP A 47 -2.76 -3.13 -9.28
CA ASP A 47 -3.18 -3.88 -8.09
C ASP A 47 -2.31 -5.13 -7.93
N PHE A 48 -1.74 -5.34 -6.76
CA PHE A 48 -1.00 -6.54 -6.43
C PHE A 48 -1.60 -7.19 -5.19
N ARG A 49 -1.87 -8.49 -5.25
CA ARG A 49 -2.32 -9.31 -4.13
C ARG A 49 -1.51 -10.60 -4.07
N GLY A 50 -0.88 -10.88 -2.94
CA GLY A 50 -0.10 -12.12 -2.83
C GLY A 50 0.71 -12.25 -1.55
N PRO A 51 1.47 -13.36 -1.41
CA PRO A 51 2.40 -13.53 -0.31
C PRO A 51 3.62 -12.62 -0.47
N GLU A 52 4.34 -12.38 0.63
CA GLU A 52 5.55 -11.54 0.68
C GLU A 52 6.79 -12.07 -0.09
N SER A 53 6.65 -13.16 -0.85
CA SER A 53 7.75 -13.89 -1.47
C SER A 53 8.48 -13.10 -2.59
N LEU A 54 9.37 -13.77 -3.35
CA LEU A 54 10.23 -13.26 -4.44
C LEU A 54 9.51 -12.28 -5.43
N SER A 55 8.18 -12.31 -5.48
CA SER A 55 7.32 -11.34 -6.15
C SER A 55 7.56 -9.87 -5.75
N THR A 56 8.11 -9.58 -4.57
CA THR A 56 8.33 -8.19 -4.11
C THR A 56 9.31 -7.42 -5.02
N TYR A 57 10.41 -8.04 -5.45
CA TYR A 57 11.38 -7.37 -6.35
C TYR A 57 10.80 -7.11 -7.75
N GLN A 58 10.07 -8.08 -8.30
CA GLN A 58 9.46 -7.94 -9.63
C GLN A 58 8.33 -6.91 -9.61
N LEU A 59 7.58 -6.83 -8.50
CA LEU A 59 6.62 -5.77 -8.26
C LEU A 59 7.30 -4.40 -8.28
N LEU A 60 8.37 -4.22 -7.50
CA LEU A 60 9.09 -2.95 -7.43
C LEU A 60 9.62 -2.52 -8.81
N TYR A 61 10.16 -3.47 -9.57
CA TYR A 61 10.62 -3.24 -10.93
C TYR A 61 9.48 -2.85 -11.88
N LEU A 62 8.31 -3.49 -11.77
CA LEU A 62 7.13 -3.10 -12.56
C LEU A 62 6.68 -1.68 -12.20
N VAL A 63 6.57 -1.34 -10.91
CA VAL A 63 6.21 0.01 -10.43
C VAL A 63 7.18 1.06 -10.94
N GLU A 64 8.49 0.80 -10.85
CA GLU A 64 9.54 1.67 -11.43
C GLU A 64 9.31 1.89 -12.93
N SER A 65 9.03 0.82 -13.67
CA SER A 65 8.89 0.86 -15.12
C SER A 65 7.65 1.63 -15.61
N ILE A 66 6.62 1.75 -14.78
CA ILE A 66 5.35 2.45 -15.08
C ILE A 66 5.19 3.75 -14.27
N GLN A 67 6.23 4.14 -13.50
CA GLN A 67 6.19 5.25 -12.54
C GLN A 67 5.56 6.51 -13.14
N GLN A 68 5.93 6.88 -14.37
CA GLN A 68 5.46 8.12 -15.00
C GLN A 68 3.96 8.15 -15.31
N ASN A 69 3.32 6.99 -15.49
CA ASN A 69 1.91 6.87 -15.85
C ASN A 69 1.03 6.42 -14.68
N LEU A 70 1.64 5.89 -13.62
CA LEU A 70 0.95 5.35 -12.46
C LEU A 70 0.17 6.43 -11.71
N ASN A 71 -1.14 6.23 -11.56
CA ASN A 71 -2.03 7.11 -10.80
C ASN A 71 -2.64 6.40 -9.58
N TYR A 72 -2.78 5.08 -9.64
CA TYR A 72 -3.43 4.26 -8.62
C TYR A 72 -2.55 3.04 -8.34
N LEU A 73 -2.20 2.84 -7.08
CA LEU A 73 -1.45 1.68 -6.62
C LEU A 73 -2.18 1.03 -5.45
N SER A 74 -2.39 -0.28 -5.53
CA SER A 74 -2.97 -1.09 -4.48
C SER A 74 -2.07 -2.30 -4.24
N ILE A 75 -1.71 -2.52 -2.97
CA ILE A 75 -0.82 -3.57 -2.53
C ILE A 75 -1.50 -4.29 -1.36
N ASP A 76 -1.84 -5.55 -1.59
CA ASP A 76 -2.37 -6.51 -0.62
C ASP A 76 -1.30 -7.60 -0.42
N VAL A 77 -0.72 -7.63 0.78
CA VAL A 77 0.31 -8.61 1.13
C VAL A 77 -0.10 -9.36 2.39
N TRP A 78 -0.30 -10.66 2.24
CA TRP A 78 -0.61 -11.56 3.34
C TRP A 78 0.59 -12.42 3.74
N TYR A 79 0.50 -13.01 4.94
CA TYR A 79 1.52 -13.87 5.53
C TYR A 79 1.90 -15.02 4.59
N ASP A 80 3.20 -15.23 4.38
CA ASP A 80 3.71 -16.45 3.79
C ASP A 80 3.96 -17.50 4.89
N ASN A 81 3.92 -18.79 4.56
CA ASN A 81 4.10 -19.85 5.56
C ASN A 81 5.51 -19.88 6.21
N THR A 82 6.39 -18.92 5.93
CA THR A 82 7.80 -18.92 6.37
C THR A 82 8.06 -18.09 7.62
N GLY A 83 7.11 -17.27 8.06
CA GLY A 83 7.23 -16.49 9.30
C GLY A 83 8.08 -15.24 9.23
N SER A 84 8.44 -14.80 8.03
CA SER A 84 8.86 -13.42 7.82
C SER A 84 7.62 -12.53 7.84
N SER A 85 7.48 -11.73 8.90
CA SER A 85 6.29 -10.92 9.15
C SER A 85 6.49 -9.45 8.77
N SER A 86 7.42 -9.07 7.90
CA SER A 86 7.77 -7.66 7.69
C SER A 86 7.89 -7.35 6.20
N SER A 87 6.85 -6.71 5.64
CA SER A 87 6.76 -6.41 4.21
C SER A 87 7.94 -5.58 3.72
N THR A 88 8.95 -6.26 3.16
CA THR A 88 10.15 -5.65 2.54
C THR A 88 9.80 -4.66 1.43
N ILE A 89 8.57 -4.70 0.92
CA ILE A 89 8.03 -3.73 -0.04
C ILE A 89 8.14 -2.29 0.48
N LEU A 90 7.89 -2.05 1.77
CA LEU A 90 7.89 -0.70 2.33
C LEU A 90 9.30 -0.09 2.33
N LEU A 91 10.34 -0.92 2.47
CA LEU A 91 11.74 -0.47 2.46
C LEU A 91 12.19 0.11 1.12
N HIS A 92 11.50 -0.18 0.02
CA HIS A 92 11.96 0.16 -1.33
C HIS A 92 10.92 0.93 -2.14
N LEU A 93 9.63 0.66 -1.94
CA LEU A 93 8.56 1.20 -2.76
C LEU A 93 8.56 2.73 -2.82
N GLY A 94 8.90 3.39 -1.72
CA GLY A 94 8.91 4.85 -1.64
C GLY A 94 9.79 5.51 -2.69
N SER A 95 10.87 4.83 -3.12
CA SER A 95 11.81 5.33 -4.14
C SER A 95 11.26 5.24 -5.57
N TYR A 96 10.24 4.40 -5.80
CA TYR A 96 9.68 4.13 -7.12
C TYR A 96 8.30 4.79 -7.35
N LEU A 97 7.77 5.50 -6.36
CA LEU A 97 6.49 6.20 -6.51
C LEU A 97 6.64 7.43 -7.43
N PRO A 98 5.62 7.77 -8.23
CA PRO A 98 5.59 9.05 -8.93
C PRO A 98 5.50 10.24 -7.97
N PHE A 99 5.70 11.46 -8.49
CA PHE A 99 5.48 12.69 -7.72
C PHE A 99 4.04 12.87 -7.24
N LYS A 100 3.06 12.24 -7.89
CA LYS A 100 1.66 12.34 -7.52
C LYS A 100 0.93 11.01 -7.73
N LEU A 101 0.12 10.61 -6.76
CA LEU A 101 -0.85 9.53 -6.87
C LEU A 101 -2.26 10.05 -6.56
N GLU A 102 -3.25 9.55 -7.30
CA GLU A 102 -4.66 9.74 -6.97
C GLU A 102 -5.10 8.78 -5.86
N TYR A 103 -4.48 7.59 -5.78
CA TYR A 103 -4.77 6.58 -4.77
C TYR A 103 -3.55 5.71 -4.45
N LEU A 104 -3.30 5.48 -3.16
CA LEU A 104 -2.38 4.46 -2.65
C LEU A 104 -3.10 3.66 -1.57
N CYS A 105 -3.10 2.34 -1.71
CA CYS A 105 -3.65 1.41 -0.72
C CYS A 105 -2.61 0.40 -0.28
N PHE A 106 -2.47 0.28 1.03
CA PHE A 106 -1.76 -0.79 1.69
C PHE A 106 -2.77 -1.64 2.45
N ASP A 107 -2.89 -2.90 2.09
CA ASP A 107 -3.54 -3.94 2.88
C ASP A 107 -2.45 -4.93 3.29
N LEU A 108 -1.86 -4.72 4.47
CA LEU A 108 -0.64 -5.42 4.88
C LEU A 108 -0.92 -6.21 6.15
N HIS A 109 -0.64 -7.51 6.11
CA HIS A 109 -0.85 -8.36 7.29
C HIS A 109 -0.12 -7.83 8.53
N TYR A 110 1.14 -7.41 8.38
CA TYR A 110 1.93 -6.81 9.46
C TYR A 110 2.69 -5.57 8.98
N ILE A 111 2.64 -4.49 9.77
CA ILE A 111 3.44 -3.27 9.54
C ILE A 111 4.44 -3.04 10.67
N LYS A 112 5.73 -2.98 10.33
CA LYS A 112 6.79 -2.53 11.23
C LYS A 112 6.96 -1.01 11.14
N ALA A 113 6.98 -0.32 12.28
CA ALA A 113 6.98 1.14 12.31
C ALA A 113 8.21 1.75 11.62
N SER A 114 9.39 1.13 11.78
CA SER A 114 10.63 1.60 11.15
C SER A 114 10.62 1.48 9.63
N GLU A 115 9.98 0.45 9.08
CA GLU A 115 9.89 0.23 7.62
C GLU A 115 8.87 1.17 7.00
N PHE A 116 7.75 1.41 7.70
CA PHE A 116 6.79 2.42 7.29
C PHE A 116 7.38 3.84 7.35
N GLU A 117 8.19 4.15 8.36
CA GLU A 117 8.92 5.43 8.41
C GLU A 117 9.91 5.55 7.24
N GLU A 118 10.64 4.48 6.91
CA GLU A 118 11.53 4.44 5.76
C GLU A 118 10.78 4.72 4.44
N PHE A 119 9.64 4.06 4.24
CA PHE A 119 8.74 4.32 3.10
C PHE A 119 8.37 5.80 3.00
N LEU A 120 8.00 6.43 4.12
CA LEU A 120 7.60 7.83 4.17
C LEU A 120 8.76 8.78 3.88
N ARG A 121 9.97 8.43 4.32
CA ARG A 121 11.20 9.19 4.06
C ARG A 121 11.60 9.12 2.58
N GLN A 122 11.59 7.92 1.99
CA GLN A 122 11.92 7.73 0.58
C GLN A 122 10.90 8.38 -0.35
N SER A 123 9.62 8.25 -0.02
CA SER A 123 8.56 8.86 -0.81
C SER A 123 8.44 10.37 -0.62
N GLN A 124 9.32 11.08 0.10
CA GLN A 124 9.11 12.46 0.58
C GLN A 124 8.61 13.50 -0.44
N HIS A 125 8.84 13.28 -1.72
CA HIS A 125 8.41 14.16 -2.82
C HIS A 125 7.10 13.73 -3.50
N THR A 126 6.53 12.59 -3.12
CA THR A 126 5.24 12.09 -3.60
C THR A 126 4.11 12.71 -2.81
N PHE A 127 3.15 13.30 -3.52
CA PHE A 127 1.84 13.71 -3.01
C PHE A 127 0.80 12.63 -3.27
N ILE A 128 -0.01 12.29 -2.28
CA ILE A 128 -1.02 11.24 -2.39
C ILE A 128 -2.39 11.86 -2.11
N LYS A 129 -3.32 11.78 -3.07
CA LYS A 129 -4.66 12.30 -2.81
C LYS A 129 -5.41 11.43 -1.81
N LYS A 130 -5.43 10.11 -1.99
CA LYS A 130 -6.09 9.17 -1.07
C LYS A 130 -5.11 8.10 -0.62
N LEU A 131 -4.83 8.03 0.68
CA LEU A 131 -4.02 6.99 1.29
C LEU A 131 -4.90 6.13 2.18
N LEU A 132 -4.97 4.83 1.89
CA LEU A 132 -5.61 3.83 2.72
C LEU A 132 -4.53 2.90 3.28
N ILE A 133 -4.56 2.70 4.59
CA ILE A 133 -3.66 1.76 5.29
C ILE A 133 -4.54 0.83 6.10
N ASN A 134 -4.59 -0.44 5.73
CA ASN A 134 -5.19 -1.51 6.50
C ASN A 134 -4.09 -2.42 7.01
N SER A 135 -4.12 -2.72 8.31
CA SER A 135 -3.22 -3.69 8.89
C SER A 135 -3.89 -4.55 9.93
N ASN A 136 -3.65 -5.86 9.83
CA ASN A 136 -4.22 -6.84 10.75
C ASN A 136 -3.44 -6.86 12.08
N GLU A 137 -2.11 -6.77 11.99
CA GLU A 137 -1.17 -6.76 13.09
C GLU A 137 -0.08 -5.71 12.82
N GLY A 138 0.64 -5.23 13.84
CA GLY A 138 1.70 -4.27 13.57
C GLY A 138 2.16 -3.48 14.78
N GLN A 139 3.14 -2.63 14.53
CA GLN A 139 3.62 -1.62 15.48
C GLN A 139 2.91 -0.29 15.24
N ASP A 140 2.91 0.58 16.25
CA ASP A 140 2.29 1.90 16.14
C ASP A 140 2.99 2.77 15.08
N ILE A 141 2.25 3.11 14.03
CA ILE A 141 2.69 3.98 12.93
C ILE A 141 2.19 5.43 13.07
N LEU A 142 1.38 5.73 14.09
CA LEU A 142 0.78 7.04 14.29
C LEU A 142 1.82 8.17 14.43
N PRO A 143 2.98 7.97 15.13
CA PRO A 143 4.03 8.99 15.17
C PRO A 143 4.54 9.37 13.78
N SER A 144 4.79 8.38 12.91
CA SER A 144 5.28 8.58 11.54
C SER A 144 4.24 9.28 10.66
N ILE A 145 2.96 8.95 10.83
CA ILE A 145 1.85 9.67 10.15
C ILE A 145 1.83 11.14 10.55
N LYS A 146 1.89 11.42 11.87
CA LYS A 146 1.88 12.80 12.38
C LYS A 146 3.05 13.60 11.81
N GLU A 147 4.26 13.03 11.81
CA GLU A 147 5.48 13.71 11.37
C GLU A 147 5.56 13.90 9.85
N TYR A 148 5.38 12.83 9.07
CA TYR A 148 5.70 12.86 7.64
C TYR A 148 4.50 13.11 6.74
N ILE A 149 3.28 12.76 7.17
CA ILE A 149 2.07 12.96 6.39
C ILE A 149 1.40 14.28 6.77
N MET A 150 1.08 14.46 8.06
CA MET A 150 0.25 15.59 8.50
C MET A 150 1.01 16.91 8.49
N LYS A 151 2.15 17.00 9.19
CA LYS A 151 2.95 18.23 9.23
C LYS A 151 3.38 18.70 7.84
N ARG A 152 3.68 17.75 6.94
CA ARG A 152 4.09 18.03 5.56
C ARG A 152 2.92 18.18 4.59
N LYS A 153 1.67 17.95 5.03
CA LYS A 153 0.44 18.00 4.20
C LYS A 153 0.54 17.22 2.88
N ARG A 154 1.16 16.04 2.92
CA ARG A 154 1.44 15.23 1.71
C ARG A 154 0.27 14.33 1.29
N VAL A 155 -0.71 14.15 2.17
CA VAL A 155 -1.90 13.34 1.93
C VAL A 155 -3.15 14.19 2.08
N LYS A 156 -4.07 14.13 1.12
CA LYS A 156 -5.34 14.90 1.19
C LYS A 156 -6.45 14.16 1.94
N TYR A 157 -6.56 12.85 1.75
CA TYR A 157 -7.53 11.98 2.41
C TYR A 157 -6.79 10.77 2.96
N LEU A 158 -6.85 10.58 4.27
CA LEU A 158 -6.21 9.46 4.97
C LEU A 158 -7.28 8.60 5.62
N ALA A 159 -7.16 7.29 5.43
CA ALA A 159 -7.96 6.28 6.09
C ALA A 159 -7.01 5.21 6.65
N ILE A 160 -7.20 4.85 7.92
CA ILE A 160 -6.39 3.83 8.60
C ILE A 160 -7.35 2.86 9.26
N SER A 161 -7.16 1.58 9.01
CA SER A 161 -7.79 0.49 9.72
C SER A 161 -6.67 -0.27 10.40
N ASP A 162 -6.56 -0.10 11.71
CA ASP A 162 -5.61 -0.84 12.52
C ASP A 162 -6.39 -1.75 13.46
N SER A 163 -6.31 -3.06 13.22
CA SER A 163 -6.86 -4.04 14.14
C SER A 163 -5.86 -4.48 15.21
N SER A 164 -4.80 -3.68 15.47
CA SER A 164 -3.77 -3.93 16.48
C SER A 164 -4.42 -4.46 17.75
N ARG A 165 -4.25 -5.76 17.98
CA ARG A 165 -4.73 -6.45 19.17
C ARG A 165 -3.86 -5.98 20.33
N GLU A 166 -4.36 -5.06 21.13
CA GLU A 166 -3.74 -4.80 22.43
C GLU A 166 -3.83 -6.08 23.26
N TYR A 167 -2.71 -6.77 23.43
CA TYR A 167 -2.57 -7.84 24.41
C TYR A 167 -2.65 -7.23 25.82
N THR A 168 -3.85 -7.03 26.34
CA THR A 168 -4.07 -6.87 27.77
C THR A 168 -4.26 -8.25 28.39
N PHE A 169 -3.39 -8.61 29.33
CA PHE A 169 -3.42 -9.86 30.10
C PHE A 169 -4.86 -10.37 30.36
N GLY A 170 -5.25 -11.47 29.72
CA GLY A 170 -6.38 -12.30 30.13
C GLY A 170 -7.74 -12.06 29.48
N SER A 171 -7.89 -11.22 28.44
CA SER A 171 -9.15 -11.16 27.70
C SER A 171 -8.97 -10.88 26.22
N TYR A 172 -9.50 -11.77 25.38
CA TYR A 172 -9.55 -11.63 23.92
C TYR A 172 -10.61 -10.59 23.55
N SER A 173 -10.30 -9.30 23.63
CA SER A 173 -11.16 -8.29 22.98
C SER A 173 -10.60 -7.98 21.60
N HIS A 174 -11.46 -8.09 20.59
CA HIS A 174 -11.21 -7.48 19.28
C HIS A 174 -11.29 -5.97 19.47
N ASN A 175 -10.20 -5.35 19.92
CA ASN A 175 -10.05 -3.91 19.84
C ASN A 175 -9.70 -3.58 18.39
N VAL A 176 -10.71 -3.57 17.53
CA VAL A 176 -10.64 -2.68 16.37
C VAL A 176 -10.42 -1.31 17.00
N LYS A 177 -9.21 -0.73 16.87
CA LYS A 177 -9.01 0.69 17.15
C LYS A 177 -9.66 1.43 16.00
N GLU A 178 -10.98 1.31 15.99
CA GLU A 178 -11.87 2.03 15.12
C GLU A 178 -11.57 3.50 15.40
N LEU A 179 -11.43 4.28 14.33
CA LEU A 179 -11.11 5.71 14.31
C LEU A 179 -11.83 6.56 15.38
N PHE A 180 -12.93 6.06 15.96
CA PHE A 180 -13.67 6.63 17.08
C PHE A 180 -12.87 6.75 18.39
N SER A 181 -11.84 5.92 18.61
CA SER A 181 -10.98 5.99 19.81
C SER A 181 -10.06 7.22 19.81
N LEU A 182 -9.89 7.85 18.65
CA LEU A 182 -9.12 9.07 18.49
C LEU A 182 -9.93 10.33 18.80
N ASN A 183 -11.17 10.29 19.31
CA ASN A 183 -11.98 11.51 19.48
C ASN A 183 -11.29 12.68 20.22
N TYR A 184 -10.37 12.41 21.17
CA TYR A 184 -9.58 13.46 21.82
C TYR A 184 -8.42 13.98 20.95
N GLU A 185 -7.80 13.11 20.16
CA GLU A 185 -6.78 13.48 19.17
C GLU A 185 -7.41 14.06 17.90
N VAL A 186 -8.63 13.69 17.52
CA VAL A 186 -9.40 14.23 16.39
C VAL A 186 -9.60 15.73 16.57
N ASP A 187 -9.70 16.24 17.80
CA ASP A 187 -9.76 17.68 18.05
C ASP A 187 -8.39 18.38 17.90
N GLU A 188 -7.27 17.71 18.22
CA GLU A 188 -5.92 18.22 17.93
C GLU A 188 -5.59 18.11 16.41
N PHE A 189 -6.01 17.01 15.78
CA PHE A 189 -6.03 16.78 14.34
C PHE A 189 -6.88 17.83 13.64
N ARG A 190 -8.11 18.14 14.11
CA ARG A 190 -8.97 19.21 13.57
C ARG A 190 -8.35 20.60 13.79
N LYS A 191 -7.63 20.82 14.89
CA LYS A 191 -6.89 22.08 15.14
C LYS A 191 -5.69 22.25 14.22
N LEU A 192 -4.95 21.19 13.90
CA LEU A 192 -3.85 21.17 12.93
C LEU A 192 -4.35 21.23 11.48
N ILE A 193 -5.48 20.58 11.21
CA ILE A 193 -6.22 20.59 9.93
C ILE A 193 -7.13 21.82 9.90
N ASN A 194 -6.54 23.01 9.95
CA ASN A 194 -7.20 24.18 9.41
C ASN A 194 -7.20 24.04 7.87
N ARG A 195 -8.32 23.49 7.35
CA ARG A 195 -8.88 23.52 5.97
C ARG A 195 -8.58 22.45 4.91
N ASP A 196 -7.56 21.57 5.00
CA ASP A 196 -7.12 20.85 3.77
C ASP A 196 -7.21 19.30 3.76
N ILE A 197 -7.43 18.61 4.89
CA ILE A 197 -7.43 17.14 4.96
C ILE A 197 -8.79 16.62 5.47
N LEU A 198 -9.42 15.72 4.72
CA LEU A 198 -10.71 15.12 5.08
C LEU A 198 -10.48 13.64 5.46
N LEU A 199 -10.83 13.29 6.70
CA LEU A 199 -10.79 11.92 7.20
C LEU A 199 -12.06 11.19 6.72
N TYR A 200 -11.92 10.11 5.94
CA TYR A 200 -13.05 9.27 5.52
C TYR A 200 -12.93 7.89 6.13
N THR A 201 -13.92 7.50 6.94
CA THR A 201 -14.19 6.12 7.32
C THR A 201 -14.88 5.43 6.13
N PHE A 202 -14.23 4.49 5.45
CA PHE A 202 -14.93 3.59 4.54
C PHE A 202 -15.27 2.31 5.31
N LEU A 203 -16.58 2.12 5.54
CA LEU A 203 -17.17 0.81 5.75
C LEU A 203 -17.03 0.06 4.42
N PHE A 204 -16.42 -1.13 4.45
CA PHE A 204 -16.49 -2.06 3.33
C PHE A 204 -17.97 -2.40 3.09
N ASN A 205 -18.59 -1.75 2.11
CA ASN A 205 -19.73 -2.31 1.40
C ASN A 205 -19.23 -2.66 0.01
N THR A 206 -19.04 -3.95 -0.20
CA THR A 206 -18.98 -4.57 -1.52
C THR A 206 -20.26 -4.25 -2.27
N ASP A 207 -20.16 -3.46 -3.34
CA ASP A 207 -21.12 -3.46 -4.44
C ASP A 207 -20.40 -2.98 -5.70
N TYR A 208 -19.72 -3.92 -6.37
CA TYR A 208 -19.53 -4.00 -7.82
C TYR A 208 -19.34 -5.47 -8.21
#